data_AF-A0A1R3GS74-F1
#
_entry.id   AF-A0A1R3GS74-F1
#
_cell.length_a   1.000
_cell.length_b   1.000
_cell.length_c   1.000
_cell.angle_alpha   90.00
_cell.angle_beta   90.00
_cell.angle_gamma   90.00
#
_symmetry.space_group_name_H-M   'P 1'
#
loop_
_entity.id
_entity.type
_entity.pdbx_description
1 polymer ?
#
loop_
_entity_poly.entity_id
_entity_poly.type
_entity_poly.pdbx_seq_one_letter_code
_entity_poly.pdbx_strand_id
1 'polypeptide(L)'
;MEEINKANENERLKNEANQLAAVLKEMKSGLDVVTAKVQALTAKVEANNLPTADGMSYLEAKHLLLLNYCQSLVYYLLRKAKGLSIEGHPMVRSLVEIRLFLEKIRPIDKKLQYQIQKLTRASGSATQQVSSNDKSDDPQKNEDPLNYPPNPDMLISKADVMAEDGSGVYRPPKFAPAVVEEDHMMSREEKNALRREKEALRRASHSTYIRDMMDDLEGKPEEVREIIGAES
;
A
#
# COMPACT_ATOMS: atom_id res chain seq x y z
N MET A 1 -26.10 -48.61 -20.25
CA MET A 1 -24.95 -47.69 -20.07
C MET A 1 -25.31 -46.26 -20.46
N GLU A 2 -25.94 -46.05 -21.62
CA GLU A 2 -26.32 -44.70 -22.10
C GLU A 2 -27.41 -44.00 -21.27
N GLU A 3 -28.41 -44.75 -20.77
CA GLU A 3 -29.46 -44.18 -19.91
C GLU A 3 -28.97 -43.78 -18.52
N ILE A 4 -28.02 -44.52 -17.95
CA ILE A 4 -27.41 -44.20 -16.65
C ILE A 4 -26.58 -42.92 -16.77
N ASN A 5 -25.91 -42.72 -17.91
CA ASN A 5 -25.13 -41.51 -18.17
C ASN A 5 -26.04 -40.27 -18.33
N LYS A 6 -27.17 -40.41 -19.05
CA LYS A 6 -28.18 -39.35 -19.16
C LYS A 6 -28.88 -39.04 -17.83
N ALA A 7 -29.11 -40.04 -16.98
CA ALA A 7 -29.65 -39.83 -15.64
C ALA A 7 -28.68 -39.03 -14.75
N ASN A 8 -27.39 -39.38 -14.79
CA ASN A 8 -26.33 -38.66 -14.07
C ASN A 8 -26.15 -37.22 -14.58
N GLU A 9 -26.26 -36.98 -15.89
CA GLU A 9 -26.25 -35.62 -16.46
C GLU A 9 -27.46 -34.79 -16.01
N ASN A 10 -28.65 -35.38 -15.98
CA ASN A 10 -29.85 -34.68 -15.50
C ASN A 10 -29.79 -34.33 -14.01
N GLU A 11 -29.21 -35.19 -13.17
CA GLU A 11 -28.98 -34.87 -11.75
C GLU A 11 -27.96 -33.75 -11.57
N ARG A 12 -26.88 -33.75 -12.35
CA ARG A 12 -25.90 -32.66 -12.37
C ARG A 12 -26.53 -31.33 -12.78
N LEU A 13 -27.30 -31.32 -13.87
CA LEU A 13 -28.01 -30.12 -14.34
C LEU A 13 -29.01 -29.59 -13.31
N LYS A 14 -29.73 -30.47 -12.60
CA LYS A 14 -30.62 -30.06 -11.50
C LYS A 14 -29.83 -29.42 -10.35
N ASN A 15 -28.70 -30.00 -9.97
CA ASN A 15 -27.86 -29.45 -8.92
C ASN A 15 -27.26 -28.08 -9.31
N GLU A 16 -26.76 -27.95 -10.53
CA GLU A 16 -26.23 -26.69 -11.08
C GLU A 16 -27.33 -25.62 -11.20
N ALA A 17 -28.54 -25.98 -11.62
CA ALA A 17 -29.67 -25.06 -11.69
C ALA A 17 -30.07 -24.54 -10.31
N ASN A 18 -30.09 -25.41 -9.30
CA ASN A 18 -30.37 -25.03 -7.91
C ASN A 18 -29.28 -24.11 -7.34
N GLN A 19 -28.01 -24.39 -7.62
CA GLN A 19 -26.90 -23.53 -7.24
C GLN A 19 -26.97 -22.16 -7.92
N LEU A 20 -27.26 -22.13 -9.23
CA LEU A 20 -27.42 -20.89 -9.97
C LEU A 20 -28.58 -20.06 -9.43
N ALA A 21 -29.72 -20.69 -9.10
CA ALA A 21 -30.86 -20.01 -8.51
C ALA A 21 -30.53 -19.39 -7.15
N ALA A 22 -29.75 -20.09 -6.32
CA ALA A 22 -29.27 -19.54 -5.05
C ALA A 22 -28.37 -18.32 -5.25
N VAL A 23 -27.38 -18.41 -6.16
CA VAL A 23 -26.46 -17.30 -6.46
C VAL A 23 -27.19 -16.10 -7.08
N LEU A 24 -28.16 -16.33 -7.95
CA LEU A 24 -28.98 -15.25 -8.53
C LEU A 24 -29.83 -14.55 -7.47
N LYS A 25 -30.34 -15.29 -6.47
CA LYS A 25 -31.08 -14.71 -5.35
C LYS A 25 -30.19 -13.84 -4.47
N GLU A 26 -28.96 -14.27 -4.21
CA GLU A 26 -27.95 -13.48 -3.50
C GLU A 26 -27.53 -12.23 -4.30
N MET A 27 -27.35 -12.37 -5.61
CA MET A 27 -27.05 -11.23 -6.47
C MET A 27 -28.19 -10.20 -6.44
N LYS A 28 -29.45 -10.66 -6.46
CA LYS A 28 -30.62 -9.78 -6.35
C LYS A 28 -30.63 -9.03 -5.02
N SER A 29 -30.44 -9.73 -3.89
CA SER A 29 -30.43 -9.06 -2.59
C SER A 29 -29.28 -8.05 -2.47
N GLY A 30 -28.10 -8.37 -3.02
CA GLY A 30 -26.98 -7.44 -3.12
C GLY A 30 -27.31 -6.19 -3.94
N LEU A 31 -27.96 -6.37 -5.10
CA LEU A 31 -28.43 -5.26 -5.92
C LEU A 31 -29.48 -4.41 -5.20
N ASP A 32 -30.44 -5.01 -4.50
CA ASP A 32 -31.45 -4.27 -3.74
C ASP A 32 -30.81 -3.37 -2.67
N VAL A 33 -29.78 -3.88 -1.96
CA VAL A 33 -29.01 -3.10 -0.97
C VAL A 33 -28.25 -1.95 -1.63
N VAL A 34 -27.60 -2.18 -2.77
CA VAL A 34 -26.88 -1.12 -3.49
C VAL A 34 -27.86 -0.06 -3.98
N THR A 35 -29.00 -0.47 -4.53
CA THR A 35 -30.03 0.42 -5.06
C THR A 35 -30.60 1.29 -3.95
N ALA A 36 -30.91 0.72 -2.78
CA ALA A 36 -31.38 1.46 -1.62
C ALA A 36 -30.34 2.50 -1.13
N LYS A 37 -29.06 2.13 -1.09
CA LYS A 37 -27.97 3.06 -0.73
C LYS A 37 -27.81 4.19 -1.73
N VAL A 38 -27.84 3.88 -3.03
CA VAL A 38 -27.75 4.89 -4.10
C VAL A 38 -28.95 5.84 -4.02
N GLN A 39 -30.18 5.34 -3.88
CA GLN A 39 -31.37 6.17 -3.72
C GLN A 39 -31.28 7.10 -2.50
N ALA A 40 -30.80 6.59 -1.36
CA ALA A 40 -30.59 7.42 -0.17
C ALA A 40 -29.51 8.49 -0.38
N LEU A 41 -28.46 8.20 -1.15
CA LEU A 41 -27.43 9.18 -1.51
C LEU A 41 -27.97 10.21 -2.50
N THR A 42 -28.69 9.80 -3.54
CA THR A 42 -29.31 10.70 -4.53
C THR A 42 -30.26 11.67 -3.86
N ALA A 43 -31.10 11.22 -2.93
CA ALA A 43 -31.98 12.08 -2.15
C ALA A 43 -31.23 13.14 -1.32
N LYS A 44 -30.05 12.78 -0.77
CA LYS A 44 -29.18 13.72 -0.04
C LYS A 44 -28.48 14.73 -0.96
N VAL A 45 -28.14 14.31 -2.17
CA VAL A 45 -27.56 15.19 -3.20
C VAL A 45 -28.61 16.18 -3.70
N GLU A 46 -29.84 15.73 -4.00
CA GLU A 46 -30.96 16.59 -4.41
C GLU A 46 -31.36 17.61 -3.33
N ALA A 47 -31.22 17.24 -2.06
CA ALA A 47 -31.40 18.15 -0.93
C ALA A 47 -30.25 19.17 -0.76
N ASN A 48 -29.26 19.23 -1.66
CA ASN A 48 -28.04 20.03 -1.56
C ASN A 48 -27.22 19.80 -0.28
N ASN A 49 -27.42 18.66 0.41
CA ASN A 49 -26.74 18.36 1.68
C ASN A 49 -25.31 17.84 1.49
N LEU A 50 -24.86 17.64 0.25
CA LEU A 50 -23.53 17.13 -0.08
C LEU A 50 -22.86 18.07 -1.08
N PRO A 51 -21.70 18.69 -0.73
CA PRO A 51 -20.93 19.46 -1.69
C PRO A 51 -20.33 18.52 -2.73
N THR A 52 -20.89 18.50 -3.92
CA THR A 52 -20.45 17.65 -5.06
C THR A 52 -19.43 18.33 -5.97
N ALA A 53 -19.08 19.60 -5.72
CA ALA A 53 -18.22 20.39 -6.59
C ALA A 53 -16.77 19.85 -6.68
N ASP A 54 -16.20 19.37 -5.56
CA ASP A 54 -14.83 18.84 -5.49
C ASP A 54 -14.84 17.33 -5.19
N GLY A 55 -15.38 16.55 -6.13
CA GLY A 55 -15.25 15.09 -6.10
C GLY A 55 -13.88 14.62 -6.56
N MET A 56 -13.36 13.53 -5.98
CA MET A 56 -12.20 12.85 -6.57
C MET A 56 -12.60 12.23 -7.91
N SER A 57 -12.22 12.90 -9.02
CA SER A 57 -12.48 12.45 -10.39
C SER A 57 -12.11 10.98 -10.64
N TYR A 58 -11.03 10.50 -10.00
CA TYR A 58 -10.64 9.09 -10.05
C TYR A 58 -11.68 8.13 -9.44
N LEU A 59 -12.27 8.49 -8.30
CA LEU A 59 -13.23 7.64 -7.60
C LEU A 59 -14.53 7.52 -8.41
N GLU A 60 -14.93 8.61 -9.06
CA GLU A 60 -16.05 8.63 -10.00
C GLU A 60 -15.78 7.74 -11.22
N ALA A 61 -14.63 7.88 -11.86
CA ALA A 61 -14.23 7.03 -12.98
C ALA A 61 -14.20 5.55 -12.60
N LYS A 62 -13.66 5.22 -11.41
CA LYS A 62 -13.66 3.86 -10.87
C LYS A 62 -15.07 3.34 -10.61
N HIS A 63 -15.95 4.18 -10.08
CA HIS A 63 -17.35 3.81 -9.85
C HIS A 63 -18.07 3.48 -11.16
N LEU A 64 -17.94 4.34 -12.18
CA LEU A 64 -18.53 4.13 -13.50
C LEU A 64 -17.97 2.86 -14.16
N LEU A 65 -16.67 2.59 -14.02
CA LEU A 65 -16.04 1.38 -14.53
C LEU A 65 -16.61 0.11 -13.87
N LEU A 66 -16.77 0.13 -12.54
CA LEU A 66 -17.34 -0.99 -11.79
C LEU A 66 -18.82 -1.20 -12.12
N LEU A 67 -19.58 -0.12 -12.32
CA LEU A 67 -20.97 -0.17 -12.72
C LEU A 67 -21.13 -0.82 -14.10
N ASN A 68 -20.30 -0.41 -15.06
CA ASN A 68 -20.30 -0.97 -16.41
C ASN A 68 -19.92 -2.46 -16.41
N TYR A 69 -19.00 -2.87 -15.52
CA TYR A 69 -18.68 -4.29 -15.30
C TYR A 69 -19.91 -5.09 -14.84
N CYS A 70 -20.62 -4.59 -13.81
CA CYS A 70 -21.82 -5.24 -13.29
C CYS A 70 -22.94 -5.31 -14.35
N GLN A 71 -23.15 -4.23 -15.11
CA GLN A 71 -24.14 -4.20 -16.19
C GLN A 71 -23.82 -5.22 -17.29
N SER A 72 -22.55 -5.29 -17.71
CA SER A 72 -22.09 -6.24 -18.72
C SER A 72 -22.24 -7.70 -18.24
N LEU A 73 -22.01 -7.95 -16.95
CA LEU A 73 -22.17 -9.27 -16.34
C LEU A 73 -23.65 -9.70 -16.24
N VAL A 74 -24.54 -8.78 -15.83
CA VAL A 74 -25.99 -9.05 -15.82
C VAL A 74 -26.50 -9.32 -17.23
N TYR A 75 -26.05 -8.55 -18.22
CA TYR A 75 -26.39 -8.78 -19.62
C TYR A 75 -25.88 -10.14 -20.13
N TYR A 76 -24.65 -10.52 -19.75
CA TYR A 76 -24.11 -11.86 -20.04
C TYR A 76 -24.99 -12.98 -19.50
N LEU A 77 -25.37 -12.89 -18.23
CA LEU A 77 -26.24 -13.86 -17.57
C LEU A 77 -27.61 -13.93 -18.25
N LEU A 78 -28.22 -12.77 -18.53
CA LEU A 78 -29.51 -12.70 -19.21
C LEU A 78 -29.46 -13.35 -20.60
N ARG A 79 -28.37 -13.13 -21.34
CA ARG A 79 -28.19 -13.70 -22.68
C ARG A 79 -28.04 -15.22 -22.64
N LYS A 80 -27.29 -15.74 -21.67
CA LYS A 80 -27.23 -17.19 -21.39
C LYS A 80 -28.58 -17.77 -20.98
N ALA A 81 -29.32 -17.09 -20.11
CA ALA A 81 -30.63 -17.55 -19.65
C ALA A 81 -31.66 -17.63 -20.79
N LYS A 82 -31.53 -16.77 -21.81
CA LYS A 82 -32.36 -16.80 -23.03
C LYS A 82 -31.89 -17.83 -24.07
N GLY A 83 -30.79 -18.55 -23.82
CA GLY A 83 -30.25 -19.54 -24.77
C GLY A 83 -29.58 -18.93 -26.00
N LEU A 84 -29.23 -17.64 -25.97
CA LEU A 84 -28.58 -16.97 -27.11
C LEU A 84 -27.09 -17.31 -27.14
N SER A 85 -26.55 -17.58 -28.33
CA SER A 85 -25.11 -17.88 -28.49
C SER A 85 -24.24 -16.70 -28.08
N ILE A 86 -23.21 -16.99 -27.28
CA ILE A 86 -22.24 -16.00 -26.78
C ILE A 86 -21.11 -15.77 -27.77
N GLU A 87 -20.84 -16.74 -28.63
CA GLU A 87 -19.74 -16.69 -29.57
C GLU A 87 -19.90 -15.51 -30.53
N GLY A 88 -18.85 -14.72 -30.68
CA GLY A 88 -18.82 -13.53 -31.53
C GLY A 88 -19.47 -12.27 -30.95
N HIS A 89 -20.04 -12.30 -29.74
CA HIS A 89 -20.68 -11.12 -29.16
C HIS A 89 -19.66 -10.20 -28.44
N PRO A 90 -19.69 -8.87 -28.69
CA PRO A 90 -18.68 -7.94 -28.17
C PRO A 90 -18.63 -7.86 -26.64
N MET A 91 -19.74 -8.15 -25.95
CA MET A 91 -19.79 -8.09 -24.48
C MET A 91 -18.74 -8.95 -23.77
N VAL A 92 -18.32 -10.11 -24.29
CA VAL A 92 -17.24 -10.88 -23.64
C VAL A 92 -15.91 -10.12 -23.74
N ARG A 93 -15.64 -9.52 -24.90
CA ARG A 93 -14.46 -8.67 -25.11
C ARG A 93 -14.50 -7.45 -24.19
N SER A 94 -15.64 -6.76 -24.10
CA SER A 94 -15.83 -5.62 -23.19
C SER A 94 -15.65 -6.00 -21.72
N LEU A 95 -16.13 -7.18 -21.29
CA LEU A 95 -15.93 -7.68 -19.93
C LEU A 95 -14.45 -7.89 -19.61
N VAL A 96 -13.71 -8.52 -20.53
CA VAL A 96 -12.26 -8.74 -20.37
C VAL A 96 -11.51 -7.41 -20.37
N GLU A 97 -11.89 -6.47 -21.23
CA GLU A 97 -11.30 -5.14 -21.28
C GLU A 97 -11.51 -4.36 -19.98
N ILE A 98 -12.75 -4.32 -19.47
CA ILE A 98 -13.06 -3.70 -18.17
C ILE A 98 -12.27 -4.39 -17.04
N ARG A 99 -12.14 -5.74 -17.08
CA ARG A 99 -11.34 -6.49 -16.10
C ARG A 99 -9.87 -6.07 -16.13
N LEU A 100 -9.30 -5.88 -17.33
CA LEU A 100 -7.94 -5.41 -17.49
C LEU A 100 -7.77 -4.01 -16.91
N PHE A 101 -8.70 -3.09 -17.17
CA PHE A 101 -8.67 -1.76 -16.55
C PHE A 101 -8.72 -1.84 -15.03
N LEU A 102 -9.59 -2.68 -14.45
CA LEU A 102 -9.64 -2.89 -13.00
C LEU A 102 -8.32 -3.41 -12.41
N GLU A 103 -7.54 -4.18 -13.17
CA GLU A 103 -6.20 -4.62 -12.75
C GLU A 103 -5.17 -3.50 -12.83
N LYS A 104 -5.23 -2.68 -13.88
CA LYS A 104 -4.31 -1.55 -14.08
C LYS A 104 -4.50 -0.43 -13.07
N ILE A 105 -5.71 -0.24 -12.54
CA ILE A 105 -5.97 0.79 -11.52
C ILE A 105 -5.57 0.37 -10.09
N ARG A 106 -5.33 -0.92 -9.81
CA ARG A 106 -4.92 -1.40 -8.47
C ARG A 106 -3.71 -0.66 -7.85
N PRO A 107 -2.61 -0.37 -8.57
CA PRO A 107 -1.51 0.42 -8.01
C PRO A 107 -1.93 1.86 -7.67
N ILE A 108 -2.84 2.46 -8.44
CA ILE A 108 -3.38 3.79 -8.17
C ILE A 108 -4.23 3.76 -6.91
N ASP A 109 -5.08 2.73 -6.75
CA ASP A 109 -5.84 2.50 -5.53
C ASP A 109 -4.96 2.45 -4.29
N LYS A 110 -3.84 1.73 -4.35
CA LYS A 110 -2.88 1.63 -3.22
C LYS A 110 -2.30 2.99 -2.85
N LYS A 111 -1.94 3.81 -3.84
CA LYS A 111 -1.40 5.17 -3.60
C LYS A 111 -2.44 6.10 -2.99
N LEU A 112 -3.69 6.01 -3.46
CA LEU A 112 -4.79 6.86 -2.98
C LEU A 112 -5.45 6.34 -1.69
N GLN A 113 -5.17 5.10 -1.29
CA GLN A 113 -5.81 4.46 -0.13
C GLN A 113 -5.66 5.29 1.15
N TYR A 114 -4.48 5.83 1.42
CA TYR A 114 -4.25 6.67 2.59
C TYR A 114 -5.07 7.97 2.53
N GLN A 115 -5.10 8.64 1.38
CA GLN A 115 -5.85 9.88 1.18
C GLN A 115 -7.36 9.64 1.34
N ILE A 116 -7.89 8.58 0.74
CA ILE A 116 -9.30 8.16 0.87
C ILE A 116 -9.63 7.88 2.34
N GLN A 117 -8.78 7.14 3.05
CA GLN A 117 -9.00 6.83 4.46
C GLN A 117 -8.93 8.09 5.34
N LYS A 118 -7.98 8.99 5.09
CA LYS A 118 -7.84 10.26 5.82
C LYS A 118 -9.10 11.11 5.65
N LEU A 119 -9.59 11.29 4.42
CA LEU A 119 -10.80 12.05 4.13
C LEU A 119 -12.05 11.41 4.72
N THR A 120 -12.16 10.08 4.65
CA THR A 120 -13.31 9.35 5.21
C THR A 120 -13.33 9.45 6.75
N ARG A 121 -12.15 9.37 7.40
CA ARG A 121 -12.03 9.57 8.85
C ARG A 121 -12.36 11.00 9.25
N ALA A 122 -11.86 12.00 8.52
CA ALA A 122 -12.15 13.41 8.77
C ALA A 122 -13.65 13.73 8.62
N SER A 123 -14.32 13.15 7.63
CA SER A 123 -15.77 13.27 7.46
C SER A 123 -16.56 12.55 8.57
N GLY A 124 -16.08 11.38 9.01
CA GLY A 124 -16.65 10.66 10.16
C GLY A 124 -16.49 11.43 11.49
N SER A 125 -15.32 12.04 11.72
CA SER A 125 -15.07 12.86 12.91
C SER A 125 -15.77 14.21 12.87
N ALA A 126 -15.94 14.82 11.69
CA ALA A 126 -16.74 16.04 11.54
C ALA A 126 -18.23 15.79 11.87
N THR A 127 -18.71 14.57 11.62
CA THR A 127 -20.07 14.16 12.04
C THR A 127 -20.15 13.93 13.57
N GLN A 128 -19.03 13.62 14.24
CA GLN A 128 -18.96 13.43 15.69
C GLN A 128 -18.66 14.73 16.47
N GLN A 129 -17.97 15.70 15.87
CA GLN A 129 -17.63 16.98 16.51
C GLN A 129 -18.81 17.95 16.64
N VAL A 130 -19.96 17.67 16.03
CA VAL A 130 -21.20 18.43 16.30
C VAL A 130 -21.83 18.03 17.66
N SER A 131 -21.26 17.06 18.39
CA SER A 131 -21.81 16.58 19.67
C SER A 131 -20.87 16.67 20.88
N SER A 132 -19.69 17.27 20.76
CA SER A 132 -18.80 17.47 21.91
C SER A 132 -18.08 18.80 21.80
N ASN A 133 -18.81 19.85 22.13
CA ASN A 133 -18.22 21.11 22.56
C ASN A 133 -17.72 20.89 24.00
N ASP A 134 -16.51 20.36 24.16
CA ASP A 134 -15.81 20.46 25.44
C ASP A 134 -14.33 20.74 25.22
N LYS A 135 -13.91 21.87 25.79
CA LYS A 135 -12.53 22.35 25.75
C LYS A 135 -11.72 21.48 26.70
N SER A 136 -10.74 20.76 26.16
CA SER A 136 -9.61 20.30 26.97
C SER A 136 -8.32 20.58 26.21
N ASP A 137 -7.58 21.55 26.73
CA ASP A 137 -6.17 21.77 26.45
C ASP A 137 -5.38 20.51 26.88
N ASP A 138 -4.83 19.78 25.92
CA ASP A 138 -3.68 18.90 26.17
C ASP A 138 -2.78 18.84 24.91
N PRO A 139 -1.54 19.35 24.95
CA PRO A 139 -0.71 19.53 23.77
C PRO A 139 0.21 18.32 23.57
N GLN A 140 -0.34 17.15 23.22
CA GLN A 140 0.52 16.01 22.89
C GLN A 140 -0.17 14.97 22.01
N LYS A 141 -0.14 15.23 20.69
CA LYS A 141 -0.11 14.29 19.54
C LYS A 141 -0.94 14.84 18.40
N ASN A 142 -0.28 15.47 17.43
CA ASN A 142 -0.60 15.42 16.00
C ASN A 142 0.44 16.27 15.27
N GLU A 143 1.65 15.74 15.13
CA GLU A 143 2.71 16.47 14.42
C GLU A 143 2.98 15.78 13.08
N ASP A 144 2.25 16.25 12.07
CA ASP A 144 2.59 16.10 10.66
C ASP A 144 3.91 16.87 10.43
N PRO A 145 5.02 16.21 10.07
CA PRO A 145 6.34 16.84 9.97
C PRO A 145 6.42 17.94 8.89
N LEU A 146 5.39 18.08 8.04
CA LEU A 146 5.25 19.13 7.04
C LEU A 146 4.46 20.36 7.52
N ASN A 147 3.86 20.30 8.71
CA ASN A 147 3.11 21.43 9.30
C ASN A 147 3.99 22.34 10.18
N TYR A 148 5.29 22.08 10.30
CA TYR A 148 6.18 23.03 10.97
C TYR A 148 6.50 24.19 10.02
N PRO A 149 5.97 25.40 10.25
CA PRO A 149 6.45 26.57 9.53
C PRO A 149 7.95 26.75 9.84
N PRO A 150 8.75 27.22 8.87
CA PRO A 150 10.15 27.56 9.16
C PRO A 150 10.17 28.59 10.29
N ASN A 151 10.85 28.27 11.39
CA ASN A 151 10.99 29.19 12.52
C ASN A 151 12.16 30.15 12.22
N PRO A 152 11.90 31.43 11.88
CA PRO A 152 12.95 32.35 11.44
C PRO A 152 13.92 32.71 12.57
N ASP A 153 13.53 32.54 13.84
CA ASP A 153 14.40 32.77 14.99
C ASP A 153 15.51 31.71 15.16
N MET A 154 15.39 30.57 14.48
CA MET A 154 16.44 29.55 14.42
C MET A 154 17.42 29.74 13.26
N LEU A 155 17.19 30.73 12.39
CA LEU A 155 18.13 31.08 11.32
C LEU A 155 19.29 31.87 11.93
N ILE A 156 20.24 31.15 12.52
CA ILE A 156 21.52 31.72 12.94
C ILE A 156 22.21 32.22 11.66
N SER A 157 22.31 33.53 11.53
CA SER A 157 23.03 34.14 10.43
C SER A 157 24.51 33.75 10.54
N LYS A 158 25.20 33.55 9.41
CA LYS A 158 26.63 33.19 9.41
C LYS A 158 27.51 34.19 10.18
N ALA A 159 26.99 35.38 10.48
CA ALA A 159 27.63 36.40 11.31
C ALA A 159 27.56 36.08 12.82
N ASP A 160 26.48 35.46 13.32
CA ASP A 160 26.31 35.15 14.75
C ASP A 160 27.20 33.97 15.21
N VAL A 161 27.54 33.06 14.29
CA VAL A 161 28.52 31.98 14.56
C VAL A 161 29.95 32.52 14.71
N MET A 162 30.19 33.78 14.37
CA MET A 162 31.49 34.45 14.55
C MET A 162 31.54 35.33 15.81
N ALA A 163 30.42 35.46 16.54
CA ALA A 163 30.31 36.37 17.68
C ALA A 163 30.45 35.68 19.05
N GLU A 164 30.38 34.34 19.13
CA GLU A 164 30.67 33.62 20.38
C GLU A 164 31.86 32.66 20.24
N ASP A 165 32.75 32.78 21.22
CA ASP A 165 33.97 32.02 21.49
C ASP A 165 35.18 32.21 20.55
N GLY A 166 36.02 33.18 20.94
CA GLY A 166 37.41 33.25 20.55
C GLY A 166 38.21 32.02 21.01
N SER A 167 38.31 31.02 20.15
CA SER A 167 39.53 30.21 19.98
C SER A 167 39.43 29.50 18.63
N GLY A 168 40.38 29.77 17.72
CA GLY A 168 40.41 29.24 16.35
C GLY A 168 40.65 27.73 16.22
N VAL A 169 40.13 26.93 17.15
CA VAL A 169 40.21 25.46 17.14
C VAL A 169 38.90 24.93 16.57
N TYR A 170 38.96 24.40 15.35
CA TYR A 170 37.83 23.72 14.72
C TYR A 170 37.39 22.52 15.57
N ARG A 171 36.11 22.51 15.97
CA ARG A 171 35.47 21.37 16.65
C ARG A 171 34.51 20.69 15.67
N PRO A 172 34.81 19.47 15.22
CA PRO A 172 33.91 18.72 14.36
C PRO A 172 32.54 18.52 15.03
N PRO A 173 31.43 18.73 14.31
CA PRO A 173 30.09 18.50 14.84
C PRO A 173 29.90 17.02 15.17
N LYS A 174 29.42 16.75 16.39
CA LYS A 174 29.12 15.40 16.85
C LYS A 174 27.77 14.97 16.28
N PHE A 175 27.77 14.14 15.23
CA PHE A 175 26.54 13.53 14.72
C PHE A 175 26.08 12.40 15.64
N ALA A 176 24.83 12.45 16.08
CA ALA A 176 24.18 11.30 16.69
C ALA A 176 23.96 10.21 15.60
N PRO A 177 24.11 8.92 15.92
CA PRO A 177 23.86 7.86 14.96
C PRO A 177 22.43 7.95 14.41
N ALA A 178 22.29 8.09 13.09
CA ALA A 178 21.00 8.04 12.42
C ALA A 178 20.49 6.58 12.42
N VAL A 179 19.28 6.37 12.93
CA VAL A 179 18.57 5.09 12.81
C VAL A 179 17.98 5.01 11.40
N VAL A 180 18.29 3.95 10.65
CA VAL A 180 17.73 3.70 9.30
C VAL A 180 16.33 3.09 9.47
N GLU A 181 15.31 3.53 8.72
CA GLU A 181 13.90 3.16 8.92
C GLU A 181 13.57 1.65 8.81
N GLU A 182 14.46 0.82 8.25
CA GLU A 182 14.30 -0.64 8.18
C GLU A 182 14.28 -1.33 9.56
N ASP A 183 14.68 -0.59 10.60
CA ASP A 183 14.85 -1.06 11.97
C ASP A 183 13.58 -1.03 12.83
N HIS A 184 12.44 -0.56 12.31
CA HIS A 184 11.20 -0.42 13.08
C HIS A 184 10.45 -1.75 13.33
N MET A 185 10.87 -2.84 12.70
CA MET A 185 10.22 -4.16 12.82
C MET A 185 10.99 -5.16 13.69
N MET A 186 12.23 -4.85 14.08
CA MET A 186 13.12 -5.81 14.75
C MET A 186 13.23 -5.52 16.25
N SER A 187 13.04 -6.55 17.09
CA SER A 187 13.22 -6.43 18.54
C SER A 187 14.68 -6.07 18.88
N ARG A 188 14.89 -5.39 20.02
CA ARG A 188 16.22 -4.97 20.49
C ARG A 188 17.20 -6.15 20.62
N GLU A 189 16.69 -7.32 20.96
CA GLU A 189 17.46 -8.57 21.06
C GLU A 189 17.88 -9.09 19.69
N GLU A 190 16.99 -9.03 18.71
CA GLU A 190 17.21 -9.50 17.35
C GLU A 190 18.26 -8.65 16.63
N LYS A 191 18.25 -7.33 16.83
CA LYS A 191 19.29 -6.42 16.33
C LYS A 191 20.67 -6.74 16.90
N ASN A 192 20.73 -7.06 18.20
CA ASN A 192 21.99 -7.41 18.86
C ASN A 192 22.53 -8.76 18.37
N ALA A 193 21.65 -9.72 18.09
CA ALA A 193 22.02 -11.00 17.48
C ALA A 193 22.60 -10.80 16.07
N LEU A 194 21.92 -10.00 15.24
CA LEU A 194 22.35 -9.70 13.87
C LEU A 194 23.73 -9.02 13.83
N ARG A 195 24.00 -8.11 14.78
CA ARG A 195 25.33 -7.48 14.92
C ARG A 195 26.41 -8.50 15.27
N ARG A 196 26.15 -9.40 16.22
CA ARG A 196 27.10 -10.45 16.63
C ARG A 196 27.39 -11.41 15.48
N GLU A 197 26.35 -11.80 14.73
CA GLU A 197 26.50 -12.68 13.57
C GLU A 197 27.31 -12.01 12.47
N LYS A 198 27.02 -10.74 12.15
CA LYS A 198 27.78 -9.97 11.14
C LYS A 198 29.23 -9.76 11.54
N GLU A 199 29.51 -9.53 12.82
CA GLU A 199 30.87 -9.44 13.36
C GLU A 199 31.59 -10.79 13.32
N ALA A 200 30.91 -11.88 13.66
CA ALA A 200 31.46 -13.24 13.56
C ALA A 200 31.79 -13.61 12.11
N LEU A 201 30.91 -13.29 11.17
CA LEU A 201 31.14 -13.50 9.73
C LEU A 201 32.35 -12.70 9.25
N ARG A 202 32.43 -11.40 9.59
CA ARG A 202 33.58 -10.56 9.26
C ARG A 202 34.87 -11.13 9.85
N ARG A 203 34.83 -11.63 11.09
CA ARG A 203 36.01 -12.22 11.75
C ARG A 203 36.43 -13.54 11.12
N ALA A 204 35.48 -14.36 10.67
CA ALA A 204 35.75 -15.60 9.94
C ALA A 204 36.37 -15.31 8.57
N SER A 205 35.80 -14.35 7.83
CA SER A 205 36.36 -13.88 6.55
C SER A 205 37.71 -13.17 6.71
N HIS A 206 37.99 -12.60 7.87
CA HIS A 206 39.26 -11.91 8.18
C HIS A 206 40.29 -12.84 8.85
N SER A 207 40.01 -14.14 8.97
CA SER A 207 41.03 -15.09 9.39
C SER A 207 42.13 -15.14 8.33
N THR A 208 43.39 -15.18 8.78
CA THR A 208 44.56 -15.18 7.90
C THR A 208 44.49 -16.32 6.90
N TYR A 209 44.12 -17.51 7.37
CA TYR A 209 43.97 -18.70 6.54
C TYR A 209 42.93 -18.55 5.41
N ILE A 210 41.75 -17.97 5.69
CA ILE A 210 40.72 -17.76 4.66
C ILE A 210 41.12 -16.63 3.70
N ARG A 211 41.84 -15.62 4.20
CA ARG A 211 42.39 -14.56 3.35
C ARG A 211 43.40 -15.14 2.36
N ASP A 212 44.37 -15.93 2.83
CA ASP A 212 45.40 -16.55 1.98
C ASP A 212 44.76 -17.46 0.92
N MET A 213 43.76 -18.28 1.29
CA MET A 213 43.01 -19.09 0.32
C MET A 213 42.25 -18.26 -0.74
N MET A 214 41.70 -17.09 -0.35
CA MET A 214 41.00 -16.20 -1.29
C MET A 214 41.99 -15.47 -2.20
N ASP A 215 43.14 -15.04 -1.67
CA ASP A 215 44.18 -14.38 -2.44
C ASP A 215 44.82 -15.35 -3.46
N ASP A 216 44.99 -16.63 -3.11
CA ASP A 216 45.39 -17.73 -4.01
C ASP A 216 44.39 -17.95 -5.15
N LEU A 217 43.08 -17.97 -4.84
CA LEU A 217 42.01 -18.16 -5.83
C LEU A 217 41.87 -16.97 -6.78
N GLU A 218 42.07 -15.75 -6.27
CA GLU A 218 41.96 -14.51 -7.03
C GLU A 218 43.27 -14.16 -7.78
N GLY A 219 44.37 -14.88 -7.52
CA GLY A 219 45.66 -14.69 -8.18
C GLY A 219 46.25 -13.30 -7.93
N LYS A 220 45.99 -12.73 -6.74
CA LYS A 220 46.47 -11.40 -6.38
C LYS A 220 47.98 -11.42 -6.12
N PRO A 221 48.75 -10.44 -6.61
CA PRO A 221 50.18 -10.36 -6.29
C PRO A 221 50.38 -10.05 -4.81
N GLU A 222 51.25 -10.81 -4.13
CA GLU A 222 51.60 -10.57 -2.73
C GLU A 222 52.56 -9.38 -2.59
N GLU A 223 52.28 -8.50 -1.63
CA GLU A 223 53.22 -7.45 -1.22
C GLU A 223 54.29 -8.06 -0.31
N VAL A 224 55.45 -8.41 -0.87
CA VAL A 224 56.63 -8.80 -0.08
C VAL A 224 57.16 -7.55 0.63
N ARG A 225 56.86 -7.42 1.93
CA ARG A 225 57.50 -6.42 2.78
C ARG A 225 58.83 -6.97 3.25
N GLU A 226 59.92 -6.46 2.69
CA GLU A 226 61.25 -6.68 3.25
C GLU A 226 61.30 -6.03 4.63
N ILE A 227 61.14 -6.84 5.68
CA ILE A 227 61.45 -6.41 7.05
C ILE A 227 62.97 -6.40 7.12
N ILE A 228 63.56 -5.27 6.76
CA ILE A 228 64.97 -5.00 7.05
C ILE A 228 65.05 -4.89 8.57
N GLY A 229 65.35 -6.02 9.21
CA GLY A 229 65.74 -6.04 10.61
C GLY A 229 66.96 -5.14 10.77
N ALA A 230 66.87 -4.17 11.67
CA ALA A 230 68.07 -3.56 12.22
C ALA A 230 68.78 -4.66 13.02
N GLU A 231 69.87 -5.20 12.47
CA GLU A 231 70.88 -5.86 13.27
C GLU A 231 71.43 -4.83 14.27
N SER A 232 71.06 -4.96 15.55
CA SER A 232 71.85 -4.66 16.77
C SER A 232 71.02 -4.93 18.02
#